data_AF-A0A848Y4E5-F1
#
_entry.id   AF-A0A848Y4E5-F1
#
_cell.length_a   1.000
_cell.length_b   1.000
_cell.length_c   1.000
_cell.angle_alpha   90.00
_cell.angle_beta   90.00
_cell.angle_gamma   90.00
#
_symmetry.space_group_name_H-M   'P 1'
#
loop_
_entity.id
_entity.type
_entity.pdbx_description
1 polymer ?
#
loop_
_entity_poly.entity_id
_entity_poly.type
_entity_poly.pdbx_seq_one_letter_code
_entity_poly.pdbx_strand_id
1 'polypeptide(L)'
;MTPTRRKFLKIAGSTAVILAAGAGTFAGTRTPEDALTPWSEAGAGRSPIETALSYAILAPNPHNRQPWLVDLKSGTEAVLICEPE
;
A
#
# COMPACT_ATOMS: atom_id res chain seq x y z
N MET A 1 -19.18 10.91 -27.42
CA MET A 1 -20.33 10.01 -27.66
C MET A 1 -20.88 9.57 -26.32
N THR A 2 -22.08 10.01 -25.94
CA THR A 2 -22.66 9.75 -24.62
C THR A 2 -23.16 8.30 -24.55
N PRO A 3 -22.82 7.52 -23.50
CA PRO A 3 -23.29 6.14 -23.38
C PRO A 3 -24.82 6.10 -23.28
N THR A 4 -25.44 5.08 -23.90
CA THR A 4 -26.88 4.87 -23.77
C THR A 4 -27.25 4.49 -22.34
N ARG A 5 -28.46 4.83 -21.88
CA ARG A 5 -28.96 4.45 -20.55
C ARG A 5 -28.80 2.95 -20.27
N ARG A 6 -29.06 2.10 -21.26
CA ARG A 6 -28.89 0.65 -21.18
C ARG A 6 -27.43 0.25 -20.97
N LYS A 7 -26.49 0.89 -21.68
CA LYS A 7 -25.04 0.63 -21.52
C LYS A 7 -24.56 1.08 -20.14
N PHE A 8 -25.01 2.24 -19.68
CA PHE A 8 -24.74 2.73 -18.33
C PHE A 8 -25.23 1.76 -17.26
N LEU A 9 -26.50 1.33 -17.32
CA LEU A 9 -27.07 0.38 -16.36
C LEU A 9 -26.34 -0.96 -16.34
N LYS A 10 -25.92 -1.46 -17.51
CA LYS A 10 -25.11 -2.70 -17.58
C LYS A 10 -23.79 -2.54 -16.84
N ILE A 11 -23.06 -1.46 -17.10
CA ILE A 11 -21.76 -1.19 -16.45
C ILE A 11 -21.96 -1.01 -14.94
N ALA A 12 -22.86 -0.12 -14.54
CA ALA A 12 -23.11 0.17 -13.12
C ALA A 12 -23.56 -1.09 -12.37
N GLY A 13 -24.50 -1.86 -12.93
CA GLY A 13 -24.99 -3.11 -12.35
C GLY A 13 -23.91 -4.18 -12.26
N SER A 14 -23.10 -4.39 -13.31
CA SER A 14 -22.02 -5.37 -13.28
C SER A 14 -20.94 -4.98 -12.27
N THR A 15 -20.58 -3.70 -12.19
CA THR A 15 -19.60 -3.21 -11.23
C THR A 15 -20.10 -3.40 -9.79
N ALA A 16 -21.38 -3.08 -9.52
CA ALA A 16 -21.96 -3.28 -8.20
C ALA A 16 -21.92 -4.77 -7.76
N VAL A 17 -22.24 -5.70 -8.67
CA VAL A 17 -22.17 -7.15 -8.37
C VAL A 17 -20.74 -7.59 -8.09
N ILE A 18 -19.75 -7.16 -8.89
CA ILE A 18 -18.34 -7.50 -8.70
C ILE A 18 -17.83 -6.97 -7.35
N LEU A 19 -18.14 -5.71 -7.01
CA LEU A 19 -17.77 -5.11 -5.74
C LEU A 19 -18.41 -5.83 -4.55
N ALA A 20 -19.70 -6.13 -4.63
CA ALA A 20 -20.41 -6.84 -3.57
C ALA A 20 -19.88 -8.27 -3.36
N ALA A 21 -19.60 -9.00 -4.44
CA ALA A 21 -19.03 -10.35 -4.37
C ALA A 21 -17.61 -10.34 -3.79
N GLY A 22 -16.77 -9.39 -4.19
CA GLY A 22 -15.42 -9.22 -3.65
C GLY A 22 -15.43 -8.89 -2.16
N ALA A 23 -16.24 -7.92 -1.74
CA ALA A 23 -16.39 -7.55 -0.34
C ALA A 23 -16.95 -8.70 0.52
N GLY A 24 -17.98 -9.41 0.02
CA GLY A 24 -18.55 -10.57 0.71
C GLY A 24 -17.55 -11.73 0.85
N THR A 25 -16.74 -11.97 -0.16
CA THR A 25 -15.66 -12.97 -0.10
C THR A 25 -14.62 -12.60 0.95
N PHE A 26 -14.17 -11.34 0.98
CA PHE A 26 -13.22 -10.86 1.98
C PHE A 26 -13.78 -10.93 3.40
N ALA A 27 -15.05 -10.54 3.60
CA ALA A 27 -15.72 -10.62 4.91
C ALA A 27 -15.84 -12.05 5.46
N GLY A 28 -15.80 -13.07 4.59
CA GLY A 28 -15.71 -14.48 5.00
C GLY A 28 -14.31 -14.94 5.40
N THR A 29 -13.29 -14.06 5.35
CA THR A 29 -11.90 -14.36 5.71
C THR A 29 -11.48 -13.58 6.96
N ARG A 30 -10.30 -13.87 7.52
CA ARG A 30 -9.71 -13.06 8.59
C ARG A 30 -9.04 -11.83 8.00
N THR A 31 -9.22 -10.67 8.64
CA THR A 31 -8.40 -9.49 8.34
C THR A 31 -6.97 -9.75 8.81
N PRO A 32 -5.93 -9.48 8.00
CA PRO A 32 -4.54 -9.68 8.37
C PRO A 32 -3.99 -8.47 9.13
N GLU A 33 -4.50 -8.21 10.34
CA GLU A 33 -4.23 -6.96 11.06
C GLU A 33 -2.74 -6.69 11.25
N ASP A 34 -1.96 -7.70 11.66
CA ASP A 34 -0.51 -7.54 11.84
C ASP A 34 0.22 -7.11 10.56
N ALA A 35 -0.24 -7.54 9.39
CA ALA A 35 0.35 -7.15 8.11
C ALA A 35 -0.09 -5.75 7.67
N LEU A 36 -1.23 -5.27 8.19
CA LEU A 36 -1.76 -3.93 7.93
C LEU A 36 -1.23 -2.88 8.92
N THR A 37 -0.82 -3.29 10.13
CA THR A 37 -0.32 -2.38 11.18
C THR A 37 0.72 -1.38 10.65
N PRO A 38 1.79 -1.80 9.93
CA PRO A 38 2.81 -0.86 9.46
C PRO A 38 2.25 0.20 8.50
N TRP A 39 1.21 -0.12 7.71
CA TRP A 39 0.55 0.84 6.83
C TRP A 39 -0.23 1.90 7.59
N SER A 40 -0.84 1.52 8.73
CA SER A 40 -1.59 2.45 9.58
C SER A 40 -0.70 3.36 10.41
N GLU A 41 0.52 2.90 10.74
CA GLU A 41 1.47 3.62 11.59
C GLU A 41 2.47 4.48 10.80
N ALA A 42 2.61 4.24 9.49
CA ALA A 42 3.48 5.03 8.63
C ALA A 42 3.09 6.52 8.65
N GLY A 43 4.11 7.38 8.62
CA GLY A 43 3.99 8.84 8.72
C GLY A 43 4.33 9.41 10.10
N ALA A 44 4.50 8.57 11.13
CA ALA A 44 4.79 9.00 12.50
C ALA A 44 6.27 9.36 12.79
N GLY A 45 7.08 9.62 11.77
CA GLY A 45 8.50 9.99 11.92
C GLY A 45 8.71 11.34 12.63
N ARG A 46 9.84 11.50 13.33
CA ARG A 46 10.15 12.75 14.08
C ARG A 46 10.78 13.84 13.20
N SER A 47 11.21 13.46 12.00
CA SER A 47 11.78 14.36 11.00
C SER A 47 11.20 14.04 9.61
N PRO A 48 11.24 14.99 8.66
CA PRO A 48 10.76 14.75 7.30
C PRO A 48 11.34 13.48 6.64
N ILE A 49 12.64 13.20 6.84
CA ILE A 49 13.25 11.99 6.28
C ILE A 49 12.76 10.72 6.97
N GLU A 50 12.58 10.71 8.30
CA GLU A 50 12.01 9.57 9.03
C GLU A 50 10.56 9.31 8.56
N THR A 51 9.76 10.35 8.36
CA THR A 51 8.40 10.25 7.81
C THR A 51 8.43 9.61 6.42
N ALA A 52 9.27 10.10 5.51
CA ALA A 52 9.38 9.55 4.16
C ALA A 52 9.82 8.07 4.18
N LEU A 53 10.80 7.72 5.01
CA LEU A 53 11.32 6.36 5.14
C LEU A 53 10.30 5.38 5.75
N SER A 54 9.44 5.84 6.66
CA SER A 54 8.37 5.00 7.23
C SER A 54 7.37 4.50 6.17
N TYR A 55 7.19 5.23 5.07
CA TYR A 55 6.43 4.74 3.92
C TYR A 55 7.32 3.91 2.98
N ALA A 56 8.55 4.35 2.74
CA ALA A 56 9.44 3.69 1.79
C ALA A 56 9.78 2.24 2.18
N ILE A 57 9.90 1.95 3.48
CA ILE A 57 10.19 0.61 3.99
C ILE A 57 9.10 -0.42 3.64
N LEU A 58 7.87 0.03 3.35
CA LEU A 58 6.75 -0.83 2.97
C LEU A 58 6.75 -1.18 1.47
N ALA A 59 7.74 -0.70 0.72
CA ALA A 59 7.87 -1.04 -0.69
C ALA A 59 8.05 -2.56 -0.88
N PRO A 60 7.42 -3.16 -1.90
CA PRO A 60 7.65 -4.57 -2.20
C PRO A 60 9.08 -4.77 -2.74
N ASN A 61 9.75 -5.84 -2.30
CA ASN A 61 11.05 -6.23 -2.84
C ASN A 61 11.16 -7.75 -3.05
N PRO A 62 12.09 -8.25 -3.89
CA PRO A 62 12.21 -9.68 -4.16
C PRO A 62 12.33 -10.52 -2.89
N HIS A 63 11.45 -11.52 -2.75
CA HIS A 63 11.34 -12.39 -1.58
C HIS A 63 11.19 -11.65 -0.23
N ASN A 64 10.75 -10.40 -0.25
CA ASN A 64 10.63 -9.53 0.93
C ASN A 64 11.91 -9.43 1.78
N ARG A 65 13.09 -9.59 1.15
CA ARG A 65 14.39 -9.61 1.84
C ARG A 65 14.83 -8.26 2.40
N GLN A 66 14.24 -7.16 1.93
CA GLN A 66 14.54 -5.79 2.33
C GLN A 66 16.05 -5.47 2.37
N PRO A 67 16.83 -5.68 1.26
CA PRO A 67 18.29 -5.54 1.23
C PRO A 67 18.73 -4.07 1.14
N TRP A 68 18.16 -3.23 2.00
CA TRP A 68 18.43 -1.81 2.05
C TRP A 68 18.92 -1.44 3.45
N LEU A 69 19.99 -0.67 3.50
CA LEU A 69 20.45 0.00 4.71
C LEU A 69 20.33 1.50 4.50
N VAL A 70 19.83 2.21 5.50
CA VAL A 70 19.67 3.66 5.43
C VAL A 70 20.47 4.32 6.53
N ASP A 71 21.42 5.18 6.13
CA ASP A 71 22.25 5.97 7.02
C ASP A 71 21.69 7.39 7.10
N LEU A 72 21.06 7.72 8.24
CA LEU A 72 20.43 9.02 8.49
C LEU A 72 21.50 10.09 8.76
N LYS A 73 21.57 11.10 7.89
CA LYS A 73 22.56 12.20 7.99
C LYS A 73 22.02 13.40 8.72
N SER A 74 20.75 13.75 8.46
CA SER A 74 20.06 14.86 9.10
C SER A 74 18.55 14.63 9.07
N GLY A 75 17.75 15.59 9.55
CA GLY A 75 16.29 15.48 9.48
C GLY A 75 15.70 15.47 8.06
N THR A 76 16.51 15.74 7.04
CA THR A 76 16.08 15.84 5.63
C THR A 76 16.98 15.07 4.67
N GLU A 77 17.99 14.35 5.16
CA GLU A 77 18.99 13.69 4.33
C GLU A 77 19.31 12.31 4.88
N ALA A 78 19.39 11.33 3.97
CA ALA A 78 19.86 9.99 4.26
C ALA A 78 20.56 9.40 3.05
N VAL A 79 21.46 8.46 3.29
CA VAL A 79 22.12 7.67 2.24
C VAL A 79 21.49 6.29 2.22
N LEU A 80 20.96 5.88 1.07
CA LEU A 80 20.47 4.52 0.84
C LEU A 80 21.61 3.67 0.27
N ILE A 81 21.91 2.58 0.96
CA ILE A 81 22.93 1.61 0.60
C ILE A 81 22.20 0.33 0.23
N CYS A 82 22.47 -0.19 -0.97
CA CYS A 82 22.10 -1.56 -1.30
C CYS A 82 23.01 -2.47 -0.48
N GLU A 83 22.45 -3.36 0.31
CA GLU A 83 23.22 -4.35 1.05
C GLU A 83 23.36 -5.60 0.16
N PRO A 84 24.50 -5.77 -0.55
CA PRO A 84 24.84 -7.06 -1.09
C PRO A 84 25.15 -7.96 0.10
N GLU A 85 24.62 -9.17 0.07
CA GLU A 85 24.86 -10.21 1.08
C GLU A 85 26.34 -10.39 1.43
#